data_AF-A0A7C2STN6-F1
#
_entry.id   AF-A0A7C2STN6-F1
#
_cell.length_a   1.000
_cell.length_b   1.000
_cell.length_c   1.000
_cell.angle_alpha   90.00
_cell.angle_beta   90.00
_cell.angle_gamma   90.00
#
_symmetry.space_group_name_H-M   'P 1'
#
loop_
_entity.id
_entity.type
_entity.pdbx_description
1 polymer ?
#
loop_
_entity_poly.entity_id
_entity_poly.type
_entity_poly.pdbx_seq_one_letter_code
_entity_poly.pdbx_strand_id
1 'polypeptide(L)' 'MQSKNKKHIVNEPEVIYRNNKPVSVIIDIDKYNEMLERLEDIEDLEYIQSLKKKKLSFRKLDDVLNEINNV' A
#
# COMPACT_ATOMS: atom_id res chain seq x y z
N MET A 1 -27.90 20.30 -13.63
CA MET A 1 -26.69 19.68 -13.07
C MET A 1 -26.90 18.18 -13.07
N GLN A 2 -26.21 17.44 -13.94
CA GLN A 2 -26.35 15.98 -13.99
C GLN A 2 -25.66 15.39 -12.76
N SER A 3 -26.45 14.81 -11.86
CA SER A 3 -25.95 13.96 -10.78
C SER A 3 -25.22 12.78 -11.42
N LYS A 4 -23.90 12.72 -11.27
CA LYS A 4 -23.12 11.57 -11.68
C LYS A 4 -23.55 10.41 -10.78
N ASN A 5 -24.37 9.51 -11.30
CA ASN A 5 -24.68 8.23 -10.68
C ASN A 5 -23.37 7.46 -10.46
N LYS A 6 -22.77 7.62 -9.29
CA LYS A 6 -21.65 6.81 -8.82
C LYS A 6 -22.26 5.43 -8.56
N LYS A 7 -22.28 4.57 -9.59
CA LYS A 7 -22.68 3.17 -9.42
C LYS A 7 -21.81 2.63 -8.30
N HIS A 8 -22.43 2.16 -7.22
CA HIS A 8 -21.74 1.35 -6.23
C HIS A 8 -21.20 0.13 -6.97
N ILE A 9 -19.91 0.15 -7.27
CA ILE A 9 -19.20 -1.01 -7.77
C ILE A 9 -19.11 -1.97 -6.59
N VAL A 10 -19.42 -3.23 -6.88
CA VAL A 10 -19.65 -4.34 -5.97
C VAL A 10 -18.57 -4.39 -4.86
N ASN A 11 -19.00 -4.37 -3.60
CA ASN A 11 -18.09 -4.45 -2.43
C ASN A 11 -17.43 -5.84 -2.26
N GLU A 12 -17.86 -6.82 -3.04
CA GLU A 12 -17.40 -8.21 -2.96
C GLU A 12 -16.55 -8.57 -4.19
N PRO A 13 -15.39 -9.23 -4.02
CA PRO A 13 -14.58 -9.73 -5.12
C PRO A 13 -15.35 -10.72 -6.01
N GLU A 14 -15.29 -10.52 -7.33
CA GLU A 14 -15.89 -11.46 -8.30
C GLU A 14 -14.81 -12.35 -8.93
N VAL A 15 -15.06 -13.66 -9.04
CA VAL A 15 -14.11 -14.61 -9.65
C VAL A 15 -14.56 -14.98 -11.06
N ILE A 16 -13.67 -14.80 -12.04
CA ILE A 16 -13.89 -15.19 -13.43
C ILE A 16 -13.41 -16.62 -13.64
N TYR A 17 -14.26 -17.43 -14.27
CA TYR A 17 -13.98 -18.83 -14.62
C TYR A 17 -13.82 -19.02 -16.12
N ARG A 18 -12.88 -19.88 -16.52
CA ARG A 18 -12.72 -20.38 -17.90
C ARG A 18 -12.56 -21.90 -17.85
N ASN A 19 -13.37 -22.63 -18.61
CA ASN A 19 -13.38 -24.12 -18.59
C ASN A 19 -13.55 -24.68 -17.17
N ASN A 20 -14.47 -24.09 -16.39
CA ASN A 20 -14.73 -24.48 -15.00
C ASN A 20 -13.53 -24.30 -14.03
N LYS A 21 -12.50 -23.54 -14.43
CA LYS A 21 -11.35 -23.20 -13.59
C LYS A 21 -11.29 -21.70 -13.34
N PRO A 22 -11.01 -21.24 -12.09
CA PRO A 22 -10.86 -19.83 -11.80
C PRO A 22 -9.58 -19.31 -12.47
N VAL A 23 -9.68 -18.17 -13.15
CA VAL A 23 -8.56 -17.60 -13.93
C VAL A 23 -8.21 -16.16 -13.55
N SER A 24 -9.17 -15.40 -12.99
CA SER A 24 -8.91 -14.03 -12.54
C SER A 24 -9.96 -13.58 -11.53
N VAL A 25 -9.70 -12.47 -10.84
CA VAL A 25 -10.63 -11.86 -9.89
C VAL A 25 -10.80 -10.38 -10.26
N ILE A 26 -12.02 -9.88 -10.21
CA ILE A 26 -12.34 -8.46 -10.31
C ILE A 26 -12.48 -7.94 -8.87
N ILE A 27 -11.71 -6.92 -8.54
CA ILE A 27 -11.73 -6.23 -7.25
C ILE A 27 -11.69 -4.72 -7.47
N ASP A 28 -12.16 -3.98 -6.46
CA ASP A 28 -11.99 -2.52 -6.43
C ASP A 28 -10.51 -2.16 -6.43
N ILE A 29 -10.14 -1.13 -7.21
CA ILE A 29 -8.75 -0.68 -7.34
C ILE A 29 -8.19 -0.13 -6.02
N ASP A 30 -9.02 0.54 -5.22
CA ASP A 30 -8.61 1.04 -3.91
C ASP A 30 -8.32 -0.14 -2.97
N LYS A 31 -9.11 -1.22 -3.09
CA LYS A 31 -8.87 -2.44 -2.32
C LYS A 31 -7.58 -3.16 -2.74
N TYR A 32 -7.31 -3.20 -4.04
CA TYR A 32 -6.05 -3.74 -4.57
C TYR A 32 -4.84 -2.97 -4.04
N ASN A 33 -4.90 -1.63 -4.06
CA ASN A 33 -3.82 -0.79 -3.55
C ASN A 33 -3.60 -1.00 -2.04
N GLU A 34 -4.67 -1.07 -1.24
CA GLU A 34 -4.59 -1.39 0.20
C GLU A 34 -3.92 -2.75 0.44
N MET A 35 -4.19 -3.74 -0.41
CA MET A 35 -3.54 -5.06 -0.31
C MET A 35 -2.04 -5.00 -0.61
N LEU A 36 -1.62 -4.15 -1.56
CA LEU A 36 -0.19 -3.93 -1.85
C LEU A 36 0.51 -3.22 -0.69
N GLU A 37 -0.07 -2.14 -0.16
CA GLU A 37 0.48 -1.41 0.99
C GLU A 37 0.68 -2.34 2.19
N ARG A 38 -0.30 -3.22 2.48
CA ARG A 38 -0.17 -4.20 3.58
C ARG A 38 0.92 -5.24 3.36
N LEU A 39 1.23 -5.57 2.11
CA LEU A 39 2.33 -6.50 1.81
C LEU A 39 3.67 -5.82 2.12
N GLU A 40 3.82 -4.54 1.75
CA GLU A 40 5.00 -3.72 2.03
C GLU A 40 5.16 -3.45 3.54
N ASP A 41 4.06 -3.18 4.26
CA ASP A 41 4.05 -2.97 5.71
C ASP A 41 4.71 -4.13 6.48
N ILE A 42 4.56 -5.37 6.00
CA ILE A 42 5.18 -6.55 6.64
C ILE A 42 6.71 -6.47 6.55
N GLU A 43 7.24 -6.14 5.38
CA GLU A 43 8.68 -6.00 5.16
C GLU A 43 9.26 -4.83 5.96
N ASP A 44 8.53 -3.71 6.00
CA ASP A 44 8.90 -2.53 6.81
C ASP A 44 8.95 -2.86 8.31
N LEU A 45 7.99 -3.63 8.82
CA LEU A 45 7.98 -4.06 10.22
C LEU A 45 9.19 -4.94 10.54
N GLU A 46 9.56 -5.87 9.65
CA GLU A 46 10.75 -6.70 9.80
C GLU A 46 12.03 -5.86 9.79
N TYR A 47 12.10 -4.88 8.89
CA TYR A 47 13.22 -3.94 8.81
C TYR A 47 13.35 -3.14 10.12
N ILE A 48 12.27 -2.56 10.63
CA ILE A 48 12.26 -1.83 11.91
C ILE A 48 12.70 -2.73 13.08
N GLN A 49 12.23 -3.98 13.11
CA GLN A 49 12.65 -4.94 14.13
C GLN A 49 14.15 -5.27 14.03
N SER A 50 14.70 -5.34 12.82
CA SER A 50 16.13 -5.56 12.59
C SER A 50 16.97 -4.39 13.14
N LEU A 51 16.49 -3.16 12.98
CA LEU A 51 17.14 -1.95 13.48
C LEU A 51 17.15 -1.90 15.01
N LYS A 52 16.06 -2.32 15.67
CA LYS A 52 15.96 -2.38 17.14
C LYS A 52 17.00 -3.30 17.80
N LYS A 53 17.58 -4.26 17.06
CA LYS A 53 18.61 -5.18 17.58
C LYS A 53 19.98 -4.52 17.75
N LYS A 54 20.19 -3.33 17.19
CA LYS A 54 21.48 -2.60 17.24
C LYS A 54 21.29 -1.23 17.87
N LYS A 55 22.35 -0.66 18.44
CA LYS A 55 22.33 0.72 18.92
C LYS A 55 22.26 1.67 17.72
N LEU A 56 21.11 2.33 17.53
CA LEU A 56 20.89 3.27 16.44
C LEU A 56 21.47 4.64 16.79
N SER A 57 22.12 5.28 15.82
CA SER A 57 22.45 6.70 15.86
C SER A 57 21.54 7.44 14.88
N PHE A 58 20.92 8.51 15.35
CA PHE A 58 20.03 9.34 14.53
C PHE A 58 20.69 10.72 14.34
N ARG A 59 20.55 11.27 13.13
CA ARG A 59 20.91 12.68 12.86
C ARG A 59 19.81 13.59 13.41
N LYS A 60 20.14 14.84 13.75
CA LYS A 60 19.11 15.80 14.14
C LYS A 60 18.28 16.17 12.91
N LEU A 61 16.99 16.41 13.12
CA LEU A 61 16.08 16.82 12.04
C LEU A 61 16.59 18.09 11.35
N ASP A 62 17.07 19.07 12.11
CA ASP A 62 17.59 20.34 11.59
C ASP A 62 18.77 20.12 10.60
N ASP A 63 19.67 19.18 10.91
CA ASP A 63 20.81 18.87 10.06
C ASP A 63 20.34 18.31 8.71
N VAL A 64 19.32 17.43 8.72
CA VAL A 64 18.73 16.84 7.51
C VAL A 64 17.97 17.88 6.68
N LEU A 65 17.19 18.75 7.33
CA LEU A 65 16.45 19.80 6.64
C LEU A 65 17.38 20.82 5.97
N ASN A 66 18.50 21.14 6.61
CA ASN A 66 19.51 22.01 6.02
C ASN A 66 20.19 21.36 4.81
N GLU A 67 20.43 20.04 4.80
CA GLU A 67 20.95 19.35 3.61
C GLU A 67 19.97 19.44 2.42
N ILE A 68 18.66 19.22 2.66
CA ILE A 68 17.64 19.18 1.61
C ILE A 68 17.35 20.57 1.03
N ASN A 69 17.27 21.60 1.87
CA ASN A 69 16.93 22.96 1.43
C ASN A 69 18.09 23.68 0.71
N ASN A 70 19.30 23.12 0.72
CA ASN A 70 20.47 23.64 0.02
C ASN A 70 20.73 22.91 -1.33
N VAL A 71 19.76 22.13 -1.81
CA VAL A 71 19.71 21.49 -3.15
C VAL A 71 18.68 22.21 -4.01
#